data_AF-A0A8I0KI58-F1
#
_entry.id   AF-A0A8I0KI58-F1
#
_cell.length_a   1.000
_cell.length_b   1.000
_cell.length_c   1.000
_cell.angle_alpha   90.00
_cell.angle_beta   90.00
_cell.angle_gamma   90.00
#
_symmetry.space_group_name_H-M   'P 1'
#
loop_
_entity.id
_entity.type
_entity.pdbx_description
1 polymer ?
#
loop_
_entity_poly.entity_id
_entity_poly.type
_entity_poly.pdbx_seq_one_letter_code
_entity_poly.pdbx_strand_id
1 'polypeptide(L)'
;MNESVSNIDLVNIFSSVASIVLALVALALSIYFYRQSVAEAKQSEKSAGEISSSVAKLEKLFDTLYSDTFSMMKDTVTDMRQHVWTKSDTGIAVQTDTSADDGPVAGLVERLETLVAKIDSATESSNGAVQLDAQALKQIGELVEQAASTWKPPASQSISGVGVKALLRERLSKARGGSTVPLERLVKFAERLRVSEVEVVNALFAMRSAGEIEWDGSAGTLKPNTQIRLVEQGSR
;
A
#
# COMPACT_ATOMS: atom_id res chain seq x y z
N MET A 1 -41.63 81.74 -31.35
CA MET A 1 -40.34 81.02 -31.36
C MET A 1 -40.63 79.65 -30.77
N ASN A 2 -40.91 78.67 -31.61
CA ASN A 2 -41.11 77.29 -31.19
C ASN A 2 -39.91 76.51 -31.73
N GLU A 3 -38.92 76.26 -30.88
CA GLU A 3 -37.85 75.32 -31.19
C GLU A 3 -38.47 73.93 -31.33
N SER A 4 -38.54 73.43 -32.56
CA SER A 4 -38.75 72.02 -32.82
C SER A 4 -37.60 71.25 -32.18
N VAL A 5 -37.92 70.51 -31.11
CA VAL A 5 -37.00 69.57 -30.48
C VAL A 5 -36.40 68.70 -31.57
N SER A 6 -35.07 68.76 -31.74
CA SER A 6 -34.38 68.03 -32.77
C SER A 6 -34.40 66.54 -32.44
N ASN A 7 -34.57 65.67 -33.45
CA ASN A 7 -34.54 64.21 -33.25
C ASN A 7 -33.24 63.75 -32.57
N ILE A 8 -32.16 64.53 -32.69
CA ILE A 8 -30.86 64.30 -32.05
C ILE A 8 -30.94 64.52 -30.53
N ASP A 9 -31.68 65.53 -30.07
CA ASP A 9 -31.81 65.83 -28.63
C ASP A 9 -32.59 64.73 -27.91
N LEU A 10 -33.60 64.16 -28.59
CA LEU A 10 -34.37 63.03 -28.07
C LEU A 10 -33.48 61.80 -27.86
N VAL A 11 -32.64 61.47 -28.85
CA VAL A 11 -31.69 60.35 -28.76
C VAL A 11 -30.66 60.57 -27.65
N ASN A 12 -30.17 61.80 -27.49
CA ASN A 12 -29.22 62.13 -26.42
C ASN A 12 -29.82 61.94 -25.02
N ILE A 13 -31.08 62.33 -24.81
CA ILE A 13 -31.78 62.12 -23.53
C ILE A 13 -31.97 60.62 -23.25
N PHE A 14 -32.43 59.85 -24.25
CA PHE A 14 -32.58 58.40 -24.09
C PHE A 14 -31.25 57.70 -23.84
N SER A 15 -30.18 58.10 -24.54
CA SER A 15 -28.83 57.57 -24.32
C SER A 15 -28.30 57.87 -22.92
N SER A 16 -28.56 59.07 -22.40
CA SER A 16 -28.20 59.48 -21.04
C SER A 16 -28.88 58.60 -20.00
N VAL A 17 -30.20 58.40 -20.11
CA VAL A 17 -30.98 57.56 -19.18
C VAL A 17 -30.53 56.09 -19.29
N ALA A 18 -30.34 55.58 -20.50
CA ALA A 18 -29.85 54.22 -20.72
C ALA A 18 -28.47 54.01 -20.10
N SER A 19 -27.55 54.97 -20.21
CA SER A 19 -26.22 54.90 -19.59
C SER A 19 -26.28 54.85 -18.06
N ILE A 20 -27.21 55.57 -17.44
CA ILE A 20 -27.40 55.55 -15.97
C ILE A 20 -27.90 54.17 -15.52
N VAL A 21 -28.89 53.62 -16.21
CA VAL A 21 -29.41 52.27 -15.90
C VAL A 21 -28.32 51.22 -16.08
N LEU A 22 -27.57 51.30 -17.18
CA LEU A 22 -26.47 50.37 -17.47
C LEU A 22 -25.38 50.46 -16.40
N ALA A 23 -25.06 51.66 -15.91
CA ALA A 23 -24.08 51.87 -14.83
C ALA A 23 -24.53 51.21 -13.51
N LEU A 24 -25.81 51.32 -13.15
CA LEU A 24 -26.35 50.67 -11.95
C LEU A 24 -26.32 49.14 -12.07
N VAL A 25 -26.66 48.60 -13.24
CA VAL A 25 -26.58 47.15 -13.51
C VAL A 25 -25.14 46.67 -13.45
N ALA A 26 -24.19 47.39 -14.07
CA ALA A 26 -22.77 47.05 -14.03
C ALA A 26 -22.23 47.05 -12.59
N LEU A 27 -22.62 48.03 -11.78
CA LEU A 27 -22.24 48.10 -10.37
C LEU A 27 -22.80 46.91 -9.58
N ALA A 28 -24.06 46.54 -9.81
CA ALA A 28 -24.67 45.37 -9.17
C ALA A 28 -23.95 44.06 -9.56
N LEU A 29 -23.65 43.88 -10.85
CA LEU A 29 -22.90 42.72 -11.34
C LEU A 29 -21.48 42.68 -10.77
N SER A 30 -20.81 43.82 -10.65
CA SER A 30 -19.47 43.90 -10.05
C SER A 30 -19.49 43.41 -8.60
N ILE A 31 -20.50 43.78 -7.81
CA ILE A 31 -20.64 43.32 -6.43
C ILE A 31 -20.92 41.81 -6.40
N TYR A 32 -21.78 41.31 -7.28
CA TYR A 32 -22.08 39.89 -7.38
C TYR A 32 -20.82 39.06 -7.72
N PHE A 33 -20.08 39.46 -8.76
CA PHE A 33 -18.84 38.79 -9.16
C PHE A 33 -17.76 38.88 -8.09
N TYR A 34 -17.65 40.01 -7.38
CA TYR A 34 -16.70 40.13 -6.28
C TYR A 34 -16.98 39.10 -5.19
N ARG A 35 -18.25 38.91 -4.79
CA ARG A 35 -18.62 37.92 -3.77
C ARG A 35 -18.33 36.49 -4.22
N GLN A 36 -18.63 36.16 -5.48
CA GLN A 36 -18.37 34.85 -6.04
C GLN A 36 -16.85 34.59 -6.14
N SER A 37 -16.08 35.57 -6.61
CA SER A 37 -14.62 35.48 -6.73
C SER A 37 -13.94 35.27 -5.38
N VAL A 38 -14.38 35.96 -4.33
CA VAL A 38 -13.84 35.76 -2.97
C VAL A 38 -14.15 34.36 -2.44
N ALA A 39 -15.34 33.82 -2.73
CA ALA A 39 -15.71 32.46 -2.34
C ALA A 39 -14.86 31.41 -3.07
N GLU A 40 -14.70 31.55 -4.39
CA GLU A 40 -13.88 30.66 -5.22
C GLU A 40 -12.40 30.76 -4.87
N ALA A 41 -11.87 31.95 -4.59
CA ALA A 41 -10.50 32.14 -4.14
C ALA A 41 -10.24 31.39 -2.82
N LYS A 42 -11.17 31.49 -1.86
CA LYS A 42 -11.07 30.77 -0.58
C LYS A 42 -11.16 29.25 -0.77
N GLN A 43 -12.01 28.77 -1.68
CA GLN A 43 -12.11 27.36 -2.01
C GLN A 43 -10.84 26.85 -2.72
N SER A 44 -10.26 27.66 -3.60
CA SER A 44 -8.99 27.36 -4.28
C SER A 44 -7.84 27.30 -3.28
N GLU A 45 -7.77 28.24 -2.33
CA GLU A 45 -6.76 28.23 -1.26
C GLU A 45 -6.89 26.97 -0.40
N LYS A 46 -8.13 26.59 -0.01
CA LYS A 46 -8.38 25.36 0.72
C LYS A 46 -7.94 24.12 -0.08
N SER A 47 -8.29 24.05 -1.36
CA SER A 47 -7.91 22.94 -2.23
C SER A 47 -6.40 22.85 -2.40
N ALA A 48 -5.71 23.99 -2.54
CA ALA A 48 -4.25 24.05 -2.57
C ALA A 48 -3.62 23.56 -1.26
N GLY A 49 -4.20 23.89 -0.11
CA GLY A 49 -3.80 23.38 1.20
C GLY A 49 -3.97 21.86 1.33
N GLU A 50 -5.09 21.31 0.85
CA GLU A 50 -5.34 19.86 0.82
C GLU A 50 -4.36 19.13 -0.11
N ILE A 51 -4.08 19.71 -1.28
CA ILE A 51 -3.07 19.20 -2.21
C ILE A 51 -1.68 19.20 -1.55
N SER A 52 -1.28 20.30 -0.92
CA SER A 52 0.01 20.39 -0.21
C SER A 52 0.13 19.34 0.90
N SER A 53 -0.93 19.14 1.70
CA SER A 53 -0.97 18.08 2.71
C SER A 53 -0.83 16.68 2.09
N SER A 54 -1.46 16.46 0.94
CA SER A 54 -1.41 15.18 0.24
C SER A 54 -0.01 14.92 -0.35
N VAL A 55 0.63 15.94 -0.91
CA VAL A 55 2.02 15.87 -1.40
C VAL A 55 2.98 15.59 -0.25
N ALA A 56 2.83 16.23 0.91
CA ALA A 56 3.68 15.95 2.07
C ALA A 56 3.55 14.50 2.57
N LYS A 57 2.34 13.91 2.48
CA LYS A 57 2.14 12.48 2.78
C LYS A 57 2.82 11.57 1.75
N LEU A 58 2.74 11.93 0.47
CA LEU A 58 3.43 11.20 -0.60
C LEU A 58 4.95 11.26 -0.42
N GLU A 59 5.50 12.43 -0.10
CA GLU A 59 6.93 12.60 0.19
C GLU A 59 7.37 11.71 1.36
N LYS A 60 6.58 11.69 2.45
CA LYS A 60 6.86 10.80 3.58
C LYS A 60 6.79 9.31 3.21
N LEU A 61 5.84 8.91 2.36
CA LEU A 61 5.76 7.54 1.85
C LEU A 61 6.96 7.20 0.98
N PHE A 62 7.43 8.14 0.15
CA PHE A 62 8.63 7.99 -0.64
C PHE A 62 9.89 7.85 0.23
N ASP A 63 10.06 8.71 1.23
CA ASP A 63 11.17 8.62 2.19
C ASP A 63 11.15 7.27 2.92
N THR A 64 9.95 6.81 3.29
CA THR A 64 9.78 5.51 3.95
C THR A 64 10.15 4.38 2.99
N LEU A 65 9.66 4.39 1.76
CA LEU A 65 9.98 3.37 0.75
C LEU A 65 11.48 3.37 0.41
N TYR A 66 12.09 4.53 0.27
CA TYR A 66 13.52 4.66 0.05
C TYR A 66 14.29 4.07 1.23
N SER A 67 13.95 4.47 2.47
CA SER A 67 14.57 3.95 3.69
C SER A 67 14.42 2.44 3.81
N ASP A 68 13.22 1.89 3.58
CA ASP A 68 12.91 0.48 3.77
C ASP A 68 13.56 -0.39 2.68
N THR A 69 13.53 0.07 1.42
CA THR A 69 14.15 -0.66 0.30
C THR A 69 15.67 -0.56 0.32
N PHE A 70 16.25 0.59 0.66
CA PHE A 70 17.71 0.70 0.84
C PHE A 70 18.19 -0.07 2.06
N SER A 71 17.42 -0.12 3.15
CA SER A 71 17.77 -0.94 4.31
C SER A 71 17.71 -2.42 3.94
N MET A 72 16.65 -2.86 3.25
CA MET A 72 16.50 -4.24 2.82
C MET A 72 17.57 -4.67 1.79
N MET A 73 17.92 -3.81 0.83
CA MET A 73 19.04 -4.04 -0.08
C MET A 73 20.37 -4.08 0.66
N LYS A 74 20.60 -3.15 1.60
CA LYS A 74 21.82 -3.13 2.42
C LYS A 74 21.96 -4.39 3.26
N ASP A 75 20.87 -4.85 3.87
CA ASP A 75 20.86 -6.05 4.70
C ASP A 75 21.13 -7.29 3.84
N THR A 76 20.54 -7.37 2.65
CA THR A 76 20.81 -8.47 1.69
C THR A 76 22.29 -8.48 1.26
N VAL A 77 22.86 -7.33 0.91
CA VAL A 77 24.28 -7.23 0.52
C VAL A 77 25.21 -7.50 1.70
N THR A 78 24.84 -7.08 2.91
CA THR A 78 25.61 -7.32 4.13
C THR A 78 25.59 -8.80 4.50
N ASP A 79 24.43 -9.45 4.40
CA ASP A 79 24.25 -10.88 4.66
C ASP A 79 25.02 -11.72 3.64
N MET A 80 24.94 -11.38 2.35
CA MET A 80 25.78 -12.01 1.32
C MET A 80 27.27 -11.81 1.58
N ARG A 81 27.70 -10.61 1.98
CA ARG A 81 29.11 -10.30 2.29
C ARG A 81 29.59 -11.08 3.52
N GLN A 82 28.79 -11.22 4.56
CA GLN A 82 29.09 -12.07 5.71
C GLN A 82 29.14 -13.55 5.31
N HIS A 83 28.17 -14.05 4.54
CA HIS A 83 28.13 -15.46 4.15
C HIS A 83 29.30 -15.87 3.25
N VAL A 84 29.72 -14.97 2.35
CA VAL A 84 30.92 -15.17 1.51
C VAL A 84 32.19 -15.23 2.37
N TRP A 85 32.35 -14.33 3.35
CA TRP A 85 33.54 -14.35 4.21
C TRP A 85 33.55 -15.47 5.26
N THR A 86 32.39 -15.91 5.72
CA THR A 86 32.31 -16.98 6.72
C THR A 86 32.51 -18.36 6.08
N LYS A 87 32.13 -18.54 4.81
CA LYS A 87 32.38 -19.78 4.04
C LYS A 87 33.82 -19.96 3.56
N SER A 88 34.65 -18.92 3.56
CA SER A 88 36.06 -19.06 3.19
C SER A 88 36.92 -19.82 4.22
N ASP A 89 36.40 -20.13 5.42
CA ASP A 89 37.20 -20.76 6.49
C ASP A 89 36.71 -22.15 6.93
N THR A 90 35.62 -22.66 6.36
CA THR A 90 35.17 -24.05 6.64
C THR A 90 34.63 -24.70 5.37
N GLY A 91 35.44 -25.58 4.79
CA GLY A 91 35.14 -26.35 3.60
C GLY A 91 34.00 -27.36 3.82
N ILE A 92 32.75 -26.90 3.73
CA ILE A 92 31.58 -27.77 3.57
C ILE A 92 30.75 -27.23 2.41
N ALA A 93 30.78 -27.98 1.30
CA ALA A 93 29.94 -27.76 0.14
C ALA A 93 28.47 -27.99 0.53
N VAL A 94 27.71 -26.89 0.62
CA VAL A 94 26.25 -26.93 0.70
C VAL A 94 25.72 -26.78 -0.71
N GLN A 95 25.00 -27.81 -1.18
CA GLN A 95 24.18 -27.78 -2.38
C GLN A 95 23.18 -26.62 -2.25
N THR A 96 23.34 -25.62 -3.11
CA THR A 96 22.32 -24.62 -3.39
C THR A 96 21.33 -25.25 -4.36
N ASP A 97 20.17 -25.66 -3.83
CA ASP A 97 18.95 -25.78 -4.62
C ASP A 97 18.53 -24.36 -5.04
N THR A 98 19.10 -23.90 -6.15
CA THR A 98 18.61 -22.74 -6.89
C THR A 98 17.40 -23.19 -7.70
N SER A 99 16.28 -23.40 -7.02
CA SER A 99 14.98 -23.29 -7.67
C SER A 99 14.74 -21.82 -7.90
N ALA A 100 15.08 -21.37 -9.11
CA ALA A 100 14.53 -20.17 -9.70
C ALA A 100 13.00 -20.31 -9.72
N ASP A 101 12.35 -19.82 -8.67
CA ASP A 101 10.91 -19.52 -8.71
C ASP A 101 10.78 -18.18 -9.44
N ASP A 102 10.83 -18.24 -10.77
CA ASP A 102 10.35 -17.22 -11.68
C ASP A 102 8.85 -17.03 -11.39
N GLY A 103 8.57 -16.20 -10.38
CA GLY A 103 7.21 -15.92 -9.98
C GLY A 103 6.41 -15.19 -11.07
N PRO A 104 5.07 -15.17 -10.96
CA PRO A 104 4.15 -14.49 -11.88
C PRO A 104 4.37 -12.97 -12.02
N VAL A 105 5.36 -12.41 -11.32
CA VAL A 105 5.79 -11.02 -11.33
C VAL A 105 6.62 -10.69 -12.58
N ALA A 106 7.44 -11.62 -13.08
CA ALA A 106 8.22 -11.40 -14.31
C ALA A 106 7.31 -11.16 -15.53
N GLY A 107 6.23 -11.94 -15.63
CA GLY A 107 5.22 -11.76 -16.68
C GLY A 107 4.35 -10.50 -16.51
N LEU A 108 4.30 -9.91 -15.31
CA LEU A 108 3.60 -8.64 -15.07
C LEU A 108 4.47 -7.44 -15.45
N VAL A 109 5.78 -7.50 -15.20
CA VAL A 109 6.75 -6.48 -15.62
C VAL A 109 6.79 -6.40 -17.15
N GLU A 110 6.85 -7.54 -17.83
CA GLU A 110 6.84 -7.60 -19.31
C GLU A 110 5.51 -7.06 -19.90
N ARG A 111 4.38 -7.31 -19.23
CA ARG A 111 3.07 -6.76 -19.62
C ARG A 111 2.93 -5.27 -19.35
N LEU A 112 3.58 -4.76 -18.30
CA LEU A 112 3.63 -3.32 -18.02
C LEU A 112 4.52 -2.59 -19.02
N GLU A 113 5.69 -3.13 -19.36
CA GLU A 113 6.56 -2.54 -20.37
C GLU A 113 5.88 -2.48 -21.75
N THR A 114 5.16 -3.53 -22.15
CA THR A 114 4.40 -3.53 -23.42
C THR A 114 3.21 -2.57 -23.42
N LEU A 115 2.62 -2.28 -22.26
CA LEU A 115 1.56 -1.27 -22.12
C LEU A 115 2.11 0.16 -22.12
N VAL A 116 3.23 0.41 -21.45
CA VAL A 116 3.93 1.71 -21.50
C VAL A 116 4.37 2.01 -22.93
N ALA A 117 4.95 1.04 -23.64
CA ALA A 117 5.32 1.19 -25.04
C ALA A 117 4.10 1.47 -25.96
N LYS A 118 2.94 0.85 -25.67
CA LYS A 118 1.69 1.15 -26.40
C LYS A 118 1.17 2.55 -26.09
N ILE A 119 1.25 3.01 -24.84
CA ILE A 119 0.85 4.36 -24.44
C ILE A 119 1.76 5.40 -25.10
N ASP A 120 3.07 5.18 -25.13
CA ASP A 120 4.01 6.09 -25.81
C ASP A 120 3.69 6.18 -27.31
N SER A 121 3.45 5.03 -27.98
CA SER A 121 3.07 5.02 -29.40
C SER A 121 1.70 5.66 -29.70
N ALA A 122 0.75 5.57 -28.76
CA ALA A 122 -0.56 6.21 -28.87
C ALA A 122 -0.49 7.72 -28.57
N THR A 123 0.45 8.14 -27.72
CA THR A 123 0.68 9.54 -27.34
C THR A 123 1.43 10.30 -28.43
N GLU A 124 2.37 9.64 -29.13
CA GLU A 124 3.06 10.23 -30.29
C GLU A 124 2.15 10.39 -31.52
N SER A 125 1.13 9.54 -31.69
CA SER A 125 0.17 9.67 -32.80
C SER A 125 -0.90 10.75 -32.58
N SER A 126 -1.02 11.27 -31.35
CA SER A 126 -2.03 12.28 -31.00
C SER A 126 -1.35 13.61 -30.62
N ASN A 127 -1.05 14.40 -31.65
CA ASN A 127 -0.69 15.81 -31.49
C ASN A 127 -1.81 16.55 -30.74
N GLY A 128 -1.63 16.77 -29.43
CA GLY A 128 -2.14 17.94 -28.73
C GLY A 128 -3.39 17.82 -27.87
N ALA A 129 -4.04 16.66 -27.73
CA ALA A 129 -5.11 16.51 -26.75
C ALA A 129 -5.22 15.06 -26.28
N VAL A 130 -4.81 14.80 -25.05
CA VAL A 130 -5.01 13.53 -24.37
C VAL A 130 -6.50 13.39 -24.07
N GLN A 131 -7.28 12.87 -25.02
CA GLN A 131 -8.50 12.15 -24.68
C GLN A 131 -8.07 10.78 -24.15
N LEU A 132 -7.79 10.75 -22.85
CA LEU A 132 -7.86 9.49 -22.10
C LEU A 132 -9.31 9.05 -22.17
N ASP A 133 -9.64 8.29 -23.23
CA ASP A 133 -10.96 7.73 -23.42
C ASP A 133 -11.39 7.08 -22.12
N ALA A 134 -12.61 7.37 -21.67
CA ALA A 134 -13.17 6.81 -20.43
C ALA A 134 -13.07 5.27 -20.39
N GLN A 135 -12.90 4.64 -21.55
CA GLN A 135 -12.67 3.22 -21.74
C GLN A 135 -11.26 2.78 -21.30
N ALA A 136 -10.21 3.57 -21.53
CA ALA A 136 -8.85 3.29 -21.03
C ALA A 136 -8.78 3.41 -19.50
N LEU A 137 -9.41 4.44 -18.93
CA LEU A 137 -9.52 4.59 -17.48
C LEU A 137 -10.32 3.44 -16.83
N LYS A 138 -11.35 2.94 -17.51
CA LYS A 138 -12.14 1.79 -17.04
C LYS A 138 -11.35 0.48 -17.10
N GLN A 139 -10.55 0.27 -18.15
CA GLN A 139 -9.66 -0.90 -18.27
C GLN A 139 -8.53 -0.85 -17.23
N ILE A 140 -7.99 0.33 -16.95
CA ILE A 140 -7.03 0.53 -15.86
C ILE A 140 -7.71 0.24 -14.52
N GLY A 141 -8.93 0.72 -14.30
CA GLY A 141 -9.71 0.43 -13.09
C GLY A 141 -9.93 -1.07 -12.88
N GLU A 142 -10.37 -1.80 -13.91
CA GLU A 142 -10.56 -3.25 -13.84
C GLU A 142 -9.25 -4.01 -13.61
N LEU A 143 -8.15 -3.59 -14.24
CA LEU A 143 -6.84 -4.22 -14.04
C LEU A 143 -6.24 -3.90 -12.67
N VAL A 144 -6.50 -2.71 -12.12
CA VAL A 144 -6.12 -2.33 -10.75
C VAL A 144 -6.96 -3.10 -9.73
N GLU A 145 -8.25 -3.30 -9.98
CA GLU A 145 -9.12 -4.14 -9.15
C GLU A 145 -8.71 -5.62 -9.22
N GLN A 146 -8.31 -6.10 -10.41
CA GLN A 146 -7.78 -7.45 -10.61
C GLN A 146 -6.40 -7.62 -9.97
N ALA A 147 -5.54 -6.59 -10.03
CA ALA A 147 -4.26 -6.55 -9.33
C ALA A 147 -4.46 -6.47 -7.81
N ALA A 148 -5.42 -5.69 -7.31
CA ALA A 148 -5.73 -5.57 -5.89
C ALA A 148 -6.39 -6.84 -5.31
N SER A 149 -7.15 -7.58 -6.12
CA SER A 149 -7.73 -8.87 -5.71
C SER A 149 -6.73 -10.04 -5.82
N THR A 150 -5.78 -9.97 -6.75
CA THR A 150 -4.65 -10.91 -6.85
C THR A 150 -3.58 -10.61 -5.80
N TRP A 151 -3.43 -9.34 -5.43
CA TRP A 151 -2.55 -8.86 -4.38
C TRP A 151 -3.24 -9.03 -3.02
N LYS A 152 -3.01 -10.17 -2.37
CA LYS A 152 -3.09 -10.19 -0.92
C LYS A 152 -2.04 -9.21 -0.39
N PRO A 153 -2.40 -8.17 0.37
CA PRO A 153 -1.39 -7.43 1.11
C PRO A 153 -0.58 -8.45 1.89
N PRO A 154 0.77 -8.41 1.88
CA PRO A 154 1.55 -9.21 2.81
C PRO A 154 1.02 -8.82 4.19
N ALA A 155 0.30 -9.75 4.82
CA ALA A 155 -0.28 -9.56 6.13
C ALA A 155 0.83 -8.99 7.01
N SER A 156 0.60 -7.76 7.48
CA SER A 156 1.35 -7.07 8.53
C SER A 156 2.27 -8.01 9.28
N GLN A 157 3.56 -8.06 8.90
CA GLN A 157 4.63 -8.71 9.66
C GLN A 157 4.16 -9.88 10.54
N SER A 158 3.50 -10.88 9.97
CA SER A 158 3.46 -12.18 10.64
C SER A 158 4.91 -12.60 10.60
N ILE A 159 5.59 -12.58 11.76
CA ILE A 159 6.82 -13.34 11.96
C ILE A 159 6.54 -14.65 11.26
N SER A 160 7.25 -14.90 10.15
CA SER A 160 6.90 -15.96 9.21
C SER A 160 6.62 -17.23 10.01
N GLY A 161 5.70 -18.11 9.56
CA GLY A 161 5.41 -19.35 10.29
C GLY A 161 6.67 -20.15 10.67
N VAL A 162 7.78 -19.92 9.96
CA VAL A 162 9.15 -20.36 10.26
C VAL A 162 9.72 -19.74 11.55
N GLY A 163 9.60 -18.43 11.75
CA GLY A 163 10.02 -17.73 12.97
C GLY A 163 9.17 -18.07 14.19
N VAL A 164 7.84 -18.19 14.04
CA VAL A 164 6.96 -18.63 15.14
C VAL A 164 7.27 -20.08 15.55
N LYS A 165 7.50 -20.96 14.57
CA LYS A 165 7.96 -22.34 14.81
C LYS A 165 9.29 -22.39 15.54
N ALA A 166 10.27 -21.56 15.14
CA ALA A 166 11.58 -21.47 15.79
C ALA A 166 11.46 -20.99 17.25
N LEU A 167 10.64 -19.97 17.51
CA LEU A 167 10.42 -19.42 18.85
C LEU A 167 9.67 -20.41 19.77
N LEU A 168 8.68 -21.12 19.24
CA LEU A 168 7.98 -22.19 19.97
C LEU A 168 8.93 -23.35 20.28
N ARG A 169 9.77 -23.76 19.33
CA ARG A 169 10.78 -24.81 19.52
C ARG A 169 11.82 -24.41 20.57
N GLU A 170 12.30 -23.16 20.54
CA GLU A 170 13.24 -22.64 21.55
C GLU A 170 12.64 -22.63 22.96
N ARG A 171 11.35 -22.28 23.08
CA ARG A 171 10.65 -22.31 24.37
C ARG A 171 10.38 -23.72 24.87
N LEU A 172 10.00 -24.63 23.98
CA LEU A 172 9.79 -26.04 24.30
C LEU A 172 11.12 -26.73 24.66
N SER A 173 12.25 -26.38 24.02
CA SER A 173 13.57 -26.92 24.36
C SER A 173 14.13 -26.37 25.68
N LYS A 174 13.84 -25.10 26.00
CA LYS A 174 14.21 -24.48 27.29
C LYS A 174 13.35 -24.94 28.46
N ALA A 175 12.18 -25.54 28.20
CA ALA A 175 11.37 -26.18 29.23
C ALA A 175 12.04 -27.48 29.68
N ARG A 176 12.93 -27.38 30.68
CA ARG A 176 13.70 -28.46 31.35
C ARG A 176 13.23 -29.88 31.01
N GLY A 177 14.02 -30.59 30.21
CA GLY A 177 14.03 -32.06 30.12
C GLY A 177 12.67 -32.72 29.86
N GLY A 178 12.05 -32.44 28.72
CA GLY A 178 10.82 -33.13 28.30
C GLY A 178 9.56 -32.71 29.05
N SER A 179 9.58 -31.58 29.76
CA SER A 179 8.41 -31.07 30.49
C SER A 179 7.30 -30.63 29.53
N THR A 180 6.08 -31.11 29.80
CA THR A 180 4.84 -30.72 29.12
C THR A 180 4.48 -29.25 29.41
N VAL A 181 4.27 -28.45 28.36
CA VAL A 181 3.89 -27.04 28.47
C VAL A 181 2.40 -26.88 28.11
N PRO A 182 1.57 -26.26 28.96
CA PRO A 182 0.17 -26.02 28.62
C PRO A 182 0.03 -24.95 27.52
N LEU A 183 -0.90 -25.16 26.60
CA LEU A 183 -1.17 -24.28 25.46
C LEU A 183 -1.39 -22.82 25.88
N GLU A 184 -2.11 -22.57 26.98
CA GLU A 184 -2.33 -21.22 27.52
C GLU A 184 -1.02 -20.44 27.77
N ARG A 185 0.05 -21.12 28.20
CA ARG A 185 1.34 -20.45 28.43
C ARG A 185 2.04 -20.11 27.12
N LEU A 186 1.84 -20.90 26.07
CA LEU A 186 2.39 -20.64 24.74
C LEU A 186 1.63 -19.50 24.05
N VAL A 187 0.29 -19.47 24.17
CA VAL A 187 -0.55 -18.39 23.64
C VAL A 187 -0.23 -17.06 24.35
N LYS A 188 -0.17 -17.04 25.70
CA LYS A 188 0.23 -15.82 26.44
C LYS A 188 1.64 -15.34 26.11
N PHE A 189 2.55 -16.26 25.76
CA PHE A 189 3.90 -15.90 25.32
C PHE A 189 3.90 -15.30 23.92
N ALA A 190 3.11 -15.88 23.00
CA ALA A 190 2.93 -15.39 21.65
C ALA A 190 2.24 -14.02 21.61
N GLU A 191 1.22 -13.80 22.45
CA GLU A 191 0.56 -12.50 22.63
C GLU A 191 1.57 -11.42 23.05
N ARG A 192 2.49 -11.74 23.98
CA ARG A 192 3.56 -10.81 24.39
C ARG A 192 4.49 -10.44 23.25
N LEU A 193 4.64 -11.33 22.26
CA LEU A 193 5.43 -11.12 21.06
C LEU A 193 4.62 -10.56 19.87
N ARG A 194 3.35 -10.17 20.10
CA ARG A 194 2.41 -9.69 19.07
C ARG A 194 2.14 -10.70 17.94
N VAL A 195 2.28 -11.99 18.21
CA VAL A 195 1.94 -13.06 17.26
C VAL A 195 0.46 -13.40 17.42
N SER A 196 -0.25 -13.59 16.31
CA SER A 196 -1.67 -13.92 16.34
C SER A 196 -1.91 -15.35 16.86
N GLU A 197 -2.98 -15.55 17.62
CA GLU A 197 -3.34 -16.88 18.15
C GLU A 197 -3.52 -17.92 17.03
N VAL A 198 -4.06 -17.48 15.89
CA VAL A 198 -4.26 -18.30 14.69
C VAL A 198 -2.92 -18.80 14.13
N GLU A 199 -1.89 -17.96 14.10
CA GLU A 199 -0.54 -18.36 13.66
C GLU A 199 0.12 -19.36 14.60
N VAL A 200 -0.07 -19.21 15.91
CA VAL A 200 0.44 -20.15 16.91
C VAL A 200 -0.21 -21.51 16.74
N VAL A 201 -1.54 -21.54 16.60
CA VAL A 201 -2.30 -22.77 16.38
C VAL A 201 -1.87 -23.46 15.09
N ASN A 202 -1.78 -22.71 13.98
CA ASN A 202 -1.32 -23.26 12.70
C ASN A 202 0.11 -23.79 12.77
N ALA A 203 1.01 -23.08 13.47
CA ALA A 203 2.38 -23.53 13.68
C ALA A 203 2.44 -24.81 14.51
N LEU A 204 1.61 -24.95 15.55
CA LEU A 204 1.52 -26.18 16.34
C LEU A 204 1.01 -27.36 15.50
N PHE A 205 -0.03 -27.17 14.69
CA PHE A 205 -0.50 -28.20 13.76
C PHE A 205 0.59 -28.62 12.76
N ALA A 206 1.32 -27.65 12.20
CA ALA A 206 2.44 -27.92 11.30
C ALA A 206 3.60 -28.67 11.99
N MET A 207 3.90 -28.34 13.26
CA MET A 207 4.90 -29.04 14.05
C MET A 207 4.48 -30.48 14.39
N ARG A 208 3.18 -30.72 14.61
CA ARG A 208 2.65 -32.07 14.85
C ARG A 208 2.65 -32.91 13.58
N SER A 209 2.24 -32.35 12.44
CA SER A 209 2.32 -33.06 11.15
C SER A 209 3.76 -33.41 10.77
N ALA A 210 4.73 -32.61 11.22
CA ALA A 210 6.16 -32.88 11.05
C ALA A 210 6.72 -33.88 12.08
N GLY A 211 5.92 -34.34 13.06
CA GLY A 211 6.36 -35.26 14.11
C GLY A 211 7.30 -34.65 15.15
N GLU A 212 7.39 -33.31 15.23
CA GLU A 212 8.30 -32.62 16.16
C GLU A 212 7.69 -32.45 17.56
N ILE A 213 6.36 -32.44 17.66
CA ILE A 213 5.65 -32.28 18.93
C ILE A 213 4.51 -33.29 19.06
N GLU A 214 4.26 -33.70 20.28
CA GLU A 214 3.09 -34.47 20.69
C GLU A 214 2.30 -33.63 21.69
N TRP A 215 0.97 -33.75 21.67
CA TRP A 215 0.14 -33.17 22.70
C TRP A 215 -0.93 -34.13 23.18
N ASP A 216 -1.32 -33.98 24.44
CA ASP A 216 -2.36 -34.79 25.06
C ASP A 216 -3.74 -34.38 24.52
N GLY A 217 -4.22 -35.12 23.50
CA GLY A 217 -5.50 -34.88 22.86
C GLY A 217 -5.61 -35.37 21.40
N SER A 218 -6.83 -35.31 20.87
CA SER A 218 -7.12 -35.73 19.50
C SER A 218 -6.38 -34.88 18.45
N ALA A 219 -6.09 -35.49 17.30
CA ALA A 219 -5.26 -34.92 16.23
C ALA A 219 -5.72 -33.55 15.70
N GLY A 220 -7.02 -33.23 15.83
CA GLY A 220 -7.65 -32.06 15.24
C GLY A 220 -8.24 -31.04 16.24
N THR A 221 -8.14 -31.25 17.56
CA THR A 221 -8.67 -30.28 18.54
C THR A 221 -7.65 -29.93 19.62
N LEU A 222 -7.43 -28.64 19.78
CA LEU A 222 -6.64 -28.04 20.85
C LEU A 222 -7.62 -27.48 21.89
N LYS A 223 -7.53 -27.98 23.13
CA LYS A 223 -8.23 -27.38 24.27
C LYS A 223 -7.25 -26.46 25.02
N PRO A 224 -7.73 -25.45 25.77
CA PRO A 224 -6.85 -24.54 26.52
C PRO A 224 -5.89 -25.27 27.48
N ASN A 225 -6.34 -26.38 28.06
CA ASN A 225 -5.55 -27.22 28.98
C ASN A 225 -4.69 -28.29 28.28
N THR A 226 -4.62 -28.30 26.94
CA THR A 226 -3.82 -29.27 26.21
C THR A 226 -2.34 -29.07 26.51
N GLN A 227 -1.70 -30.17 26.91
CA GLN A 227 -0.28 -30.21 27.25
C GLN A 227 0.53 -30.59 26.02
N ILE A 228 1.49 -29.75 25.63
CA ILE A 228 2.35 -29.93 24.45
C ILE A 228 3.76 -30.32 24.92
N ARG A 229 4.32 -31.36 24.31
CA ARG A 229 5.66 -31.87 24.56
C ARG A 229 6.43 -31.97 23.25
N LEU A 230 7.72 -31.68 23.31
CA LEU A 230 8.63 -31.91 22.19
C LEU A 230 9.00 -33.41 22.14
N VAL A 231 8.88 -34.02 20.97
CA VAL A 231 9.39 -35.38 20.75
C VAL A 231 10.89 -35.26 20.58
N GLU A 232 11.67 -35.71 21.56
CA GLU A 232 13.12 -35.80 21.40
C GLU A 232 13.41 -36.78 20.26
N GLN A 233 14.02 -36.29 19.19
CA GLN A 233 14.60 -37.13 18.14
C GLN A 233 15.80 -37.89 18.73
N GLY A 234 15.52 -38.98 19.43
CA GLY A 234 16.49 -39.98 19.84
C GLY A 234 16.58 -41.09 18.80
N SER A 235 17.71 -41.12 18.08
CA SER A 235 18.32 -42.26 17.38
C SER A 235 17.41 -43.20 16.56
N ARG A 236 17.40 -43.01 15.25
CA ARG A 236 17.48 -44.10 14.27
C ARG A 236 18.43 -43.72 13.15
#